data_AF-A0A3M9MX25-F1
#
_entry.id   AF-A0A3M9MX25-F1
#
_cell.length_a   1.000
_cell.length_b   1.000
_cell.length_c   1.000
_cell.angle_alpha   90.00
_cell.angle_beta   90.00
_cell.angle_gamma   90.00
#
_symmetry.space_group_name_H-M   'P 1'
#
loop_
_entity.id
_entity.type
_entity.pdbx_description
1 polymer ?
#
loop_
_entity_poly.entity_id
_entity_poly.type
_entity_poly.pdbx_seq_one_letter_code
_entity_poly.pdbx_strand_id
1 'polypeptide(L)'
;MVTSSAPLVLLASARKESNTRLFVQKVFQETPHQLVDLLDHHIWPYRYENDYPGKDDFKRVMDLVVQHSVVVFATPVYWYAMSGLLKTFFDRLTDVVTVQKPVGRQLKGKTVFLIAVGADSELPDGFEMPFKLTAKYLNMKFGRTLYASTEEVETDISHPGDIREFLREIQDTLNGIN
;
A
#
# COMPACT_ATOMS: atom_id res chain seq x y z
N MET A 1 -19.63 -0.45 -10.38
CA MET A 1 -18.38 -1.09 -10.88
C MET A 1 -18.22 -2.39 -10.13
N VAL A 2 -17.85 -3.47 -10.83
CA VAL A 2 -17.52 -4.75 -10.18
C VAL A 2 -16.20 -4.56 -9.47
N THR A 3 -16.18 -4.74 -8.14
CA THR A 3 -14.95 -4.72 -7.35
C THR A 3 -14.21 -6.05 -7.53
N SER A 4 -12.89 -6.01 -7.69
CA SER A 4 -12.03 -7.20 -7.75
C SER A 4 -12.17 -8.04 -6.48
N SER A 5 -12.11 -9.37 -6.62
CA SER A 5 -12.17 -10.34 -5.51
C SER A 5 -10.81 -10.61 -4.86
N ALA A 6 -9.73 -10.02 -5.37
CA ALA A 6 -8.37 -10.14 -4.85
C ALA A 6 -7.92 -8.80 -4.24
N PRO A 7 -6.94 -8.77 -3.32
CA PRO A 7 -6.34 -7.52 -2.86
C PRO A 7 -5.39 -6.94 -3.93
N LEU A 8 -5.27 -5.61 -3.95
CA LEU A 8 -4.22 -4.90 -4.70
C LEU A 8 -3.04 -4.64 -3.77
N VAL A 9 -1.86 -5.16 -4.09
CA VAL A 9 -0.60 -4.80 -3.44
C VAL A 9 0.08 -3.68 -4.23
N LEU A 10 0.23 -2.51 -3.62
CA LEU A 10 1.01 -1.39 -4.14
C LEU A 10 2.41 -1.40 -3.52
N LEU A 11 3.37 -1.93 -4.25
CA LEU A 11 4.78 -1.97 -3.86
C LEU A 11 5.47 -0.66 -4.21
N ALA A 12 6.19 -0.09 -3.24
CA ALA A 12 6.82 1.22 -3.37
C ALA A 12 8.28 1.21 -2.88
N SER A 13 9.07 0.25 -3.33
CA SER A 13 10.51 0.21 -3.05
C SER A 13 11.29 1.19 -3.93
N ALA A 14 12.49 1.59 -3.50
CA ALA A 14 13.38 2.44 -4.31
C ALA A 14 14.12 1.68 -5.43
N ARG A 15 14.04 0.33 -5.45
CA ARG A 15 14.64 -0.54 -6.47
C ARG A 15 13.81 -1.82 -6.65
N LYS A 16 13.95 -2.47 -7.81
CA LYS A 16 13.24 -3.70 -8.15
C LYS A 16 13.57 -4.85 -7.20
N GLU A 17 14.86 -5.18 -7.08
CA GLU A 17 15.36 -6.23 -6.20
C GLU A 17 15.47 -5.72 -4.75
N SER A 18 14.34 -5.66 -4.04
CA SER A 18 14.25 -5.12 -2.67
C SER A 18 13.72 -6.17 -1.69
N ASN A 19 14.13 -6.06 -0.43
CA ASN A 19 13.64 -6.94 0.65
C ASN A 19 12.12 -6.83 0.82
N THR A 20 11.53 -5.64 0.63
CA THR A 20 10.07 -5.48 0.60
C THR A 20 9.41 -6.28 -0.53
N ARG A 21 10.01 -6.33 -1.73
CA ARG A 21 9.49 -7.17 -2.83
C ARG A 21 9.57 -8.65 -2.48
N LEU A 22 10.72 -9.10 -1.98
CA LEU A 22 10.94 -10.50 -1.59
C LEU A 22 9.92 -10.91 -0.51
N PHE A 23 9.72 -10.05 0.49
CA PHE A 23 8.76 -10.30 1.55
C PHE A 23 7.32 -10.34 1.04
N VAL A 24 6.91 -9.42 0.16
CA VAL A 24 5.59 -9.47 -0.50
C VAL A 24 5.40 -10.78 -1.28
N GLN A 25 6.41 -11.21 -2.04
CA GLN A 25 6.35 -12.46 -2.79
C GLN A 25 6.20 -13.69 -1.87
N LYS A 26 6.89 -13.70 -0.73
CA LYS A 26 6.76 -14.75 0.30
C LYS A 26 5.37 -14.74 0.94
N VAL A 27 4.88 -13.56 1.34
CA VAL A 27 3.57 -13.40 2.01
C VAL A 27 2.43 -13.85 1.10
N PHE A 28 2.46 -13.49 -0.19
CA PHE A 28 1.37 -13.78 -1.11
C PHE A 28 1.66 -14.97 -2.05
N GLN A 29 2.64 -15.83 -1.74
CA GLN A 29 3.09 -16.92 -2.62
C GLN A 29 1.94 -17.81 -3.12
N GLU A 30 1.00 -18.13 -2.22
CA GLU A 30 -0.15 -19.00 -2.50
C GLU A 30 -1.49 -18.26 -2.45
N THR A 31 -1.47 -16.92 -2.38
CA THR A 31 -2.67 -16.10 -2.27
C THR A 31 -2.87 -15.29 -3.55
N PRO A 32 -4.00 -15.44 -4.27
CA PRO A 32 -4.31 -14.61 -5.42
C PRO A 32 -4.30 -13.12 -5.05
N HIS A 33 -3.52 -12.32 -5.76
CA HIS A 33 -3.40 -10.88 -5.56
C HIS A 33 -3.01 -10.20 -6.87
N GLN A 34 -3.32 -8.91 -6.99
CA GLN A 34 -2.75 -8.07 -8.02
C GLN A 34 -1.57 -7.30 -7.44
N LEU A 35 -0.37 -7.47 -7.99
CA LEU A 35 0.81 -6.70 -7.61
C LEU A 35 1.06 -5.57 -8.62
N VAL A 36 1.17 -4.35 -8.13
CA VAL A 36 1.58 -3.17 -8.90
C VAL A 36 2.81 -2.58 -8.22
N ASP A 37 3.90 -2.48 -8.97
CA ASP A 37 5.12 -1.82 -8.50
C ASP A 37 5.14 -0.38 -8.99
N LEU A 38 5.14 0.57 -8.06
CA LEU A 38 5.14 2.00 -8.37
C LEU A 38 6.40 2.44 -9.13
N LEU A 39 7.48 1.66 -9.13
CA LEU A 39 8.65 1.95 -9.99
C LEU A 39 8.32 1.86 -11.49
N ASP A 40 7.26 1.14 -11.87
CA ASP A 40 6.79 1.06 -13.26
C ASP A 40 5.88 2.22 -13.67
N HIS A 41 5.61 3.14 -12.74
CA HIS A 41 4.69 4.25 -12.91
C HIS A 41 5.39 5.58 -12.66
N HIS A 42 5.32 6.49 -13.63
CA HIS A 42 5.85 7.82 -13.45
C HIS A 42 4.80 8.70 -12.77
N ILE A 43 5.03 9.09 -11.52
CA ILE A 43 4.13 9.97 -10.75
C ILE A 43 4.91 11.20 -10.34
N TRP A 44 4.47 12.37 -10.81
CA TRP A 44 5.07 13.63 -10.38
C TRP A 44 4.67 13.98 -8.94
N PRO A 45 5.55 14.68 -8.20
CA PRO A 45 5.17 15.33 -6.95
C PRO A 45 3.94 16.22 -7.14
N TYR A 46 3.15 16.38 -6.08
CA TYR A 46 1.97 17.23 -6.10
C TYR A 46 2.29 18.67 -6.53
N ARG A 47 1.45 19.23 -7.40
CA ARG A 47 1.52 20.63 -7.87
C ARG A 47 0.17 21.30 -7.59
N TYR A 48 0.18 22.46 -6.94
CA TYR A 48 -1.06 23.16 -6.55
C TYR A 48 -1.90 23.56 -7.76
N GLU A 49 -1.25 23.83 -8.89
CA GLU A 49 -1.86 24.18 -10.16
C GLU A 49 -2.48 22.96 -10.87
N ASN A 50 -2.20 21.73 -10.38
CA ASN A 50 -2.63 20.45 -10.95
C ASN A 50 -2.17 20.25 -12.41
N ASP A 51 -1.06 20.86 -12.81
CA ASP A 51 -0.48 20.84 -14.15
C ASP A 51 0.71 19.86 -14.23
N TYR A 52 0.42 18.56 -14.27
CA TYR A 52 1.45 17.53 -14.27
C TYR A 52 2.13 17.38 -15.65
N PRO A 53 3.47 17.44 -15.75
CA PRO A 53 4.17 17.36 -17.03
C PRO A 53 4.12 15.97 -17.67
N GLY A 54 4.13 15.93 -19.02
CA GLY A 54 4.40 14.70 -19.78
C GLY A 54 3.49 13.52 -19.42
N LYS A 55 4.09 12.35 -19.20
CA LYS A 55 3.37 11.14 -18.78
C LYS A 55 3.26 11.12 -17.25
N ASP A 56 2.06 11.33 -16.72
CA ASP A 56 1.75 11.16 -15.30
C ASP A 56 0.77 9.98 -15.12
N ASP A 57 1.24 8.94 -14.45
CA ASP A 57 0.52 7.68 -14.27
C ASP A 57 -0.32 7.66 -12.97
N PHE A 58 -0.40 8.76 -12.22
CA PHE A 58 -1.12 8.80 -10.94
C PHE A 58 -2.57 8.36 -11.08
N LYS A 59 -3.30 8.96 -12.05
CA LYS A 59 -4.70 8.61 -12.28
C LYS A 59 -4.85 7.13 -12.63
N ARG A 60 -3.94 6.57 -13.43
CA ARG A 60 -3.96 5.15 -13.80
C ARG A 60 -3.79 4.24 -12.58
N VAL A 61 -2.86 4.56 -11.68
CA VAL A 61 -2.68 3.83 -10.43
C VAL A 61 -3.92 3.99 -9.53
N MET A 62 -4.48 5.19 -9.43
CA MET A 62 -5.71 5.41 -8.66
C MET A 62 -6.93 4.67 -9.22
N ASP A 63 -7.05 4.57 -10.54
CA ASP A 63 -8.12 3.80 -11.19
C ASP A 63 -8.00 2.30 -10.81
N LEU A 64 -6.79 1.77 -10.64
CA LEU A 64 -6.57 0.41 -10.11
C LEU A 64 -6.94 0.31 -8.63
N VAL A 65 -6.55 1.29 -7.81
CA VAL A 65 -6.90 1.36 -6.39
C VAL A 65 -8.41 1.32 -6.19
N VAL A 66 -9.17 2.11 -6.97
CA VAL A 66 -10.63 2.16 -6.79
C VAL A 66 -11.35 0.90 -7.25
N GLN A 67 -10.71 0.03 -8.05
CA GLN A 67 -11.27 -1.25 -8.46
C GLN A 67 -11.19 -2.33 -7.36
N HIS A 68 -10.40 -2.13 -6.31
CA HIS A 68 -10.15 -3.13 -5.27
C HIS A 68 -10.76 -2.72 -3.93
N SER A 69 -11.46 -3.62 -3.23
CA SER A 69 -11.99 -3.34 -1.88
C SER A 69 -10.89 -3.35 -0.81
N VAL A 70 -9.83 -4.13 -1.03
CA VAL A 70 -8.65 -4.22 -0.18
C VAL A 70 -7.41 -3.74 -0.93
N VAL A 71 -6.64 -2.84 -0.29
CA VAL A 71 -5.39 -2.32 -0.79
C VAL A 71 -4.30 -2.55 0.25
N VAL A 72 -3.18 -3.14 -0.15
CA VAL A 72 -2.01 -3.37 0.69
C VAL A 72 -0.91 -2.44 0.22
N PHE A 73 -0.55 -1.45 1.03
CA PHE A 73 0.67 -0.67 0.74
C PHE A 73 1.88 -1.47 1.23
N ALA A 74 2.86 -1.68 0.35
CA ALA A 74 4.11 -2.35 0.69
C ALA A 74 5.28 -1.39 0.51
N THR A 75 5.96 -1.06 1.61
CA THR A 75 7.03 -0.05 1.62
C THR A 75 8.20 -0.49 2.49
N PRO A 76 9.44 -0.14 2.14
CA PRO A 76 10.51 -0.13 3.13
C PRO A 76 10.26 0.97 4.18
N VAL A 77 10.84 0.78 5.37
CA VAL A 77 11.00 1.82 6.39
C VAL A 77 12.28 2.58 6.08
N TYR A 78 12.17 3.79 5.54
CA TYR A 78 13.32 4.67 5.26
C TYR A 78 13.25 5.87 6.17
N TRP A 79 14.28 6.05 7.00
CA TRP A 79 14.34 7.14 7.98
C TRP A 79 13.04 7.26 8.78
N TYR A 80 12.57 6.15 9.34
CA TYR A 80 11.36 6.05 10.16
C TYR A 80 10.06 6.47 9.46
N ALA A 81 10.06 6.49 8.12
CA ALA A 81 8.90 6.84 7.31
C ALA A 81 8.74 5.88 6.11
N MET A 82 7.59 5.97 5.44
CA MET A 82 7.37 5.32 4.15
C MET A 82 8.42 5.78 3.12
N SER A 83 8.59 5.01 2.05
CA SER A 83 9.51 5.41 0.97
C SER A 83 9.11 6.75 0.33
N GLY A 84 10.08 7.49 -0.21
CA GLY A 84 9.80 8.72 -0.95
C GLY A 84 8.89 8.51 -2.17
N LEU A 85 8.94 7.32 -2.79
CA LEU A 85 8.05 6.93 -3.88
C LEU A 85 6.60 6.79 -3.40
N LEU A 86 6.37 6.10 -2.27
CA LEU A 86 5.04 6.01 -1.69
C LEU A 86 4.54 7.36 -1.20
N LYS A 87 5.43 8.17 -0.62
CA LYS A 87 5.10 9.51 -0.15
C LYS A 87 4.66 10.43 -1.30
N THR A 88 5.34 10.37 -2.44
CA THR A 88 4.93 11.07 -3.66
C THR A 88 3.51 10.67 -4.08
N PHE A 89 3.18 9.38 -4.07
CA PHE A 89 1.82 8.91 -4.32
C PHE A 89 0.81 9.41 -3.27
N PHE A 90 1.17 9.40 -1.98
CA PHE A 90 0.33 9.89 -0.88
C PHE A 90 0.04 11.38 -1.00
N ASP A 91 1.02 12.20 -1.35
CA ASP A 91 0.83 13.65 -1.54
C ASP A 91 -0.14 13.95 -2.68
N ARG A 92 -0.12 13.11 -3.72
CA ARG A 92 -1.06 13.17 -4.85
C ARG A 92 -2.47 12.71 -4.51
N LEU A 93 -2.73 12.09 -3.35
CA LEU A 93 -4.10 11.89 -2.86
C LEU A 93 -4.84 13.23 -2.68
N THR A 94 -4.12 14.34 -2.58
CA THR A 94 -4.68 15.69 -2.68
C THR A 94 -5.53 15.85 -3.95
N ASP A 95 -5.08 15.34 -5.10
CA ASP A 95 -5.82 15.42 -6.36
C ASP A 95 -7.21 14.81 -6.24
N VAL A 96 -7.34 13.65 -5.59
CA VAL A 96 -8.63 12.93 -5.48
C VAL A 96 -9.58 13.55 -4.46
N VAL A 97 -9.11 14.51 -3.66
CA VAL A 97 -9.95 15.28 -2.72
C VAL A 97 -10.24 16.69 -3.23
N THR A 98 -9.45 17.23 -4.17
CA THR A 98 -9.62 18.56 -4.76
C THR A 98 -10.25 18.52 -6.16
N VAL A 99 -9.56 17.94 -7.14
CA VAL A 99 -9.88 18.03 -8.58
C VAL A 99 -10.52 16.75 -9.15
N GLN A 100 -10.20 15.59 -8.58
CA GLN A 100 -10.70 14.26 -8.96
C GLN A 100 -11.62 13.67 -7.89
N LYS A 101 -12.47 14.51 -7.28
CA LYS A 101 -13.43 14.12 -6.22
C LYS A 101 -14.27 12.88 -6.53
N PRO A 102 -14.75 12.64 -7.76
CA PRO A 102 -15.48 11.40 -8.07
C PRO A 102 -14.65 10.12 -7.88
N VAL A 103 -13.34 10.17 -8.11
CA VAL A 103 -12.42 9.05 -7.83
C VAL A 103 -12.24 8.90 -6.32
N GLY A 104 -11.97 9.99 -5.60
CA GLY A 104 -11.79 9.97 -4.15
C GLY A 104 -13.00 9.43 -3.39
N ARG A 105 -14.22 9.76 -3.82
CA ARG A 105 -15.46 9.23 -3.21
C ARG A 105 -15.57 7.70 -3.28
N GLN A 106 -14.95 7.07 -4.27
CA GLN A 106 -14.97 5.61 -4.40
C GLN A 106 -14.06 4.93 -3.37
N LEU A 107 -13.16 5.65 -2.70
CA LEU A 107 -12.31 5.09 -1.66
C LEU A 107 -13.08 4.73 -0.39
N LYS A 108 -14.23 5.36 -0.15
CA LYS A 108 -15.05 5.12 1.03
C LYS A 108 -15.35 3.63 1.21
N GLY A 109 -15.11 3.13 2.42
CA GLY A 109 -15.41 1.76 2.84
C GLY A 109 -14.37 0.72 2.42
N LYS A 110 -13.36 1.08 1.62
CA LYS A 110 -12.22 0.19 1.34
C LYS A 110 -11.36 0.01 2.59
N THR A 111 -10.61 -1.08 2.65
CA THR A 111 -9.68 -1.36 3.74
C THR A 111 -8.25 -1.32 3.26
N VAL A 112 -7.40 -0.64 4.02
CA VAL A 112 -5.96 -0.56 3.81
C VAL A 112 -5.24 -1.49 4.78
N PHE A 113 -4.32 -2.29 4.27
CA PHE A 113 -3.32 -3.03 5.04
C PHE A 113 -1.93 -2.52 4.70
N LEU A 114 -0.96 -2.81 5.56
CA LEU A 114 0.41 -2.36 5.40
C LEU A 114 1.38 -3.54 5.50
N ILE A 115 2.34 -3.60 4.57
CA ILE A 115 3.55 -4.41 4.69
C ILE A 115 4.72 -3.45 4.77
N ALA A 116 5.52 -3.59 5.82
CA ALA A 116 6.71 -2.78 6.05
C ALA A 116 7.94 -3.67 6.22
N VAL A 117 9.07 -3.26 5.66
CA VAL A 117 10.37 -3.92 5.89
C VAL A 117 11.40 -2.87 6.30
N GLY A 118 12.04 -3.05 7.46
CA GLY A 118 12.96 -2.08 8.06
C GLY A 118 14.23 -2.71 8.60
N ALA A 119 15.22 -1.90 8.96
CA ALA A 119 16.49 -2.41 9.49
C ALA A 119 16.38 -2.88 10.96
N ASP A 120 15.48 -2.26 11.73
CA ASP A 120 15.29 -2.58 13.14
C ASP A 120 14.51 -3.89 13.32
N SER A 121 14.65 -4.53 14.48
CA SER A 121 13.93 -5.78 14.79
C SER A 121 12.42 -5.57 14.93
N GLU A 122 11.97 -4.35 15.20
CA GLU A 122 10.56 -4.00 15.39
C GLU A 122 10.19 -2.78 14.54
N LEU A 123 8.89 -2.66 14.22
CA LEU A 123 8.38 -1.51 13.50
C LEU A 123 8.48 -0.25 14.39
N PRO A 124 9.03 0.87 13.90
CA PRO A 124 9.12 2.08 14.71
C PRO A 124 7.77 2.61 15.17
N ASP A 125 7.74 3.11 16.41
CA ASP A 125 6.55 3.74 16.98
C ASP A 125 6.02 4.86 16.10
N GLY A 126 4.71 4.84 15.86
CA GLY A 126 4.03 5.85 15.04
C GLY A 126 4.19 5.68 13.53
N PHE A 127 4.94 4.69 13.04
CA PHE A 127 5.10 4.45 11.59
C PHE A 127 3.77 4.29 10.85
N GLU A 128 2.78 3.69 11.50
CA GLU A 128 1.45 3.46 10.92
C GLU A 128 0.59 4.73 10.85
N MET A 129 0.96 5.81 11.56
CA MET A 129 0.10 6.99 11.73
C MET A 129 -0.30 7.67 10.41
N PRO A 130 0.61 7.88 9.44
CA PRO A 130 0.22 8.43 8.15
C PRO A 130 -0.82 7.57 7.43
N PHE A 131 -0.73 6.24 7.53
CA PHE A 131 -1.66 5.31 6.90
C PHE A 131 -3.02 5.32 7.60
N LYS A 132 -3.03 5.20 8.94
CA LYS A 132 -4.26 5.23 9.76
C LYS A 132 -5.04 6.54 9.57
N LEU A 133 -4.36 7.68 9.63
CA LEU A 133 -4.99 8.99 9.50
C LEU A 133 -5.45 9.27 8.06
N THR A 134 -4.68 8.85 7.06
CA THR A 134 -5.09 8.97 5.64
C THR A 134 -6.32 8.10 5.35
N ALA A 135 -6.32 6.85 5.82
CA ALA A 135 -7.47 5.97 5.68
C ALA A 135 -8.73 6.59 6.32
N LYS A 136 -8.60 7.08 7.57
CA LYS A 136 -9.69 7.78 8.26
C LYS A 136 -10.18 9.00 7.47
N TYR A 137 -9.28 9.86 6.99
CA TYR A 137 -9.63 11.06 6.22
C TYR A 137 -10.44 10.73 4.97
N LEU A 138 -10.07 9.65 4.27
CA LEU A 138 -10.72 9.20 3.04
C LEU A 138 -11.94 8.30 3.29
N ASN A 139 -12.40 8.16 4.54
CA ASN A 139 -13.47 7.25 4.96
C ASN A 139 -13.20 5.78 4.59
N MET A 140 -11.93 5.39 4.57
CA MET A 140 -11.46 4.01 4.48
C MET A 140 -11.30 3.42 5.89
N LYS A 141 -11.08 2.11 5.96
CA LYS A 141 -10.68 1.40 7.16
C LYS A 141 -9.18 1.11 7.11
N PHE A 142 -8.54 1.07 8.27
CA PHE A 142 -7.19 0.54 8.40
C PHE A 142 -7.31 -0.84 9.07
N GLY A 143 -6.75 -1.86 8.43
CA GLY A 143 -6.64 -3.21 8.98
C GLY A 143 -5.40 -3.29 9.88
N ARG A 144 -4.50 -4.22 9.57
CA ARG A 144 -3.24 -4.41 10.32
C ARG A 144 -2.00 -4.14 9.48
N THR A 145 -0.88 -4.05 10.17
CA THR A 145 0.47 -4.06 9.57
C THR A 145 1.11 -5.43 9.75
N LEU A 146 1.83 -5.87 8.73
CA LEU A 146 2.80 -6.95 8.81
C LEU A 146 4.19 -6.36 8.61
N TYR A 147 5.09 -6.63 9.56
CA TYR A 147 6.47 -6.15 9.55
C TYR A 147 7.44 -7.32 9.49
N ALA A 148 8.58 -7.10 8.85
CA ALA A 148 9.76 -7.94 8.98
C ALA A 148 11.02 -7.07 8.97
N SER A 149 12.05 -7.47 9.70
CA SER A 149 13.36 -6.82 9.59
C SER A 149 14.07 -7.23 8.29
N THR A 150 15.04 -6.43 7.83
CA THR A 150 15.87 -6.81 6.67
C THR A 150 16.65 -8.08 6.93
N GLU A 151 17.13 -8.27 8.17
CA GLU A 151 17.83 -9.49 8.58
C GLU A 151 16.94 -10.72 8.43
N GLU A 152 15.69 -10.64 8.89
CA GLU A 152 14.74 -11.75 8.78
C GLU A 152 14.46 -12.13 7.31
N VAL A 153 14.27 -11.12 6.46
CA VAL A 153 14.03 -11.35 5.02
C VAL A 153 15.26 -11.97 4.34
N GLU A 154 16.47 -11.49 4.63
CA GLU A 154 17.71 -11.95 4.00
C GLU A 154 18.14 -13.34 4.47
N THR A 155 17.80 -13.70 5.71
CA THR A 155 18.10 -15.01 6.32
C THR A 155 16.95 -16.01 6.21
N ASP A 156 15.86 -15.63 5.51
CA ASP A 156 14.64 -16.41 5.32
C ASP A 156 13.90 -16.80 6.62
N ILE A 157 14.20 -16.11 7.73
CA ILE A 157 13.43 -16.22 8.97
C ILE A 157 12.01 -15.72 8.70
N SER A 158 11.01 -16.43 9.23
CA SER A 158 9.62 -16.04 9.05
C SER A 158 8.75 -16.33 10.24
N HIS A 159 7.67 -15.57 10.31
CA HIS A 159 6.63 -15.65 11.32
C HIS A 159 5.34 -16.14 10.67
N PRO A 160 5.20 -17.45 10.40
CA PRO A 160 4.05 -17.98 9.67
C PRO A 160 2.71 -17.79 10.42
N GLY A 161 2.75 -17.56 11.74
CA GLY A 161 1.58 -17.13 12.50
C GLY A 161 1.07 -15.77 12.03
N ASP A 162 1.94 -14.76 12.02
CA ASP A 162 1.60 -13.39 11.65
C ASP A 162 1.21 -13.25 10.18
N ILE A 163 1.89 -14.00 9.29
CA ILE A 163 1.54 -14.05 7.86
C ILE A 163 0.13 -14.65 7.68
N ARG A 164 -0.16 -15.78 8.33
CA ARG A 164 -1.50 -16.40 8.26
C ARG A 164 -2.57 -15.49 8.81
N GLU A 165 -2.32 -14.78 9.90
CA GLU A 165 -3.28 -13.88 10.50
C GLU A 165 -3.54 -12.66 9.62
N PHE A 166 -2.48 -12.09 9.02
CA PHE A 166 -2.57 -11.01 8.04
C PHE A 166 -3.39 -11.40 6.80
N LEU A 167 -3.13 -12.58 6.21
CA LEU A 167 -3.88 -13.07 5.06
C LEU A 167 -5.34 -13.41 5.43
N ARG A 168 -5.58 -13.94 6.62
CA ARG A 168 -6.94 -14.22 7.13
C ARG A 168 -7.76 -12.93 7.21
N GLU A 169 -7.24 -11.87 7.84
CA GLU A 169 -7.97 -10.59 7.95
C GLU A 169 -8.24 -9.96 6.58
N ILE A 170 -7.31 -10.08 5.62
CA ILE A 170 -7.54 -9.66 4.24
C ILE A 170 -8.71 -10.46 3.64
N GLN A 171 -8.71 -11.78 3.80
CA GLN A 171 -9.75 -12.65 3.24
C GLN A 171 -11.12 -12.40 3.89
N ASP A 172 -11.18 -12.20 5.20
CA ASP A 172 -12.40 -11.84 5.93
C ASP A 172 -12.96 -10.51 5.41
N THR A 173 -12.09 -9.52 5.21
CA THR A 173 -12.46 -8.23 4.64
C THR A 173 -13.01 -8.36 3.22
N LEU A 174 -12.37 -9.16 2.36
CA LEU A 174 -12.85 -9.44 0.99
C LEU A 174 -14.23 -10.11 0.99
N ASN A 175 -14.49 -10.96 1.99
CA ASN A 175 -15.76 -11.64 2.19
C ASN A 175 -16.83 -10.76 2.86
N GLY A 176 -16.49 -9.51 3.24
CA GLY A 176 -17.40 -8.59 3.92
C GLY A 176 -17.65 -8.92 5.39
N ILE A 177 -16.83 -9.79 5.99
CA ILE A 177 -16.85 -10.13 7.40
C ILE A 177 -16.09 -9.01 8.12
N ASN A 178 -16.80 -8.22 8.93
CA ASN A 178 -16.22 -7.17 9.77
C ASN A 178 -16.46 -7.47 11.24
#